data_AF-A0A3C0VQ17-F1
#
_entry.id   AF-A0A3C0VQ17-F1
#
_cell.length_a   1.000
_cell.length_b   1.000
_cell.length_c   1.000
_cell.angle_alpha   90.00
_cell.angle_beta   90.00
_cell.angle_gamma   90.00
#
_symmetry.space_group_name_H-M   'P 1'
#
loop_
_entity.id
_entity.type
_entity.pdbx_description
1 polymer ?
#
loop_
_entity_poly.entity_id
_entity_poly.type
_entity_poly.pdbx_seq_one_letter_code
_entity_poly.pdbx_strand_id
1 'polypeptide(L)'
;MFKVGVDVGGTFTDVLLVDTKSSSFFTSKVPSTPEDSSKGVLNGIKKACELANVDMADIEVITHGTTVATNAILTGKGAKVGLVTTKGYGQVLQIARSYVPGGLGGWLYYQKTPPLAPLEFTIEADERMGADGEVVKGLDEAALRTSLEGLKAKNIEALTICLINSFSNDEHEKRIREIASEV
;
A
#
# COMPACT_ATOMS: atom_id res chain seq x y z
N MET A 1 20.04 -0.58 -27.87
CA MET A 1 18.84 -1.06 -27.13
C MET A 1 18.64 -0.04 -26.05
N PHE A 2 17.47 0.60 -26.03
CA PHE A 2 17.21 1.71 -25.14
C PHE A 2 16.45 1.24 -23.90
N LYS A 3 16.95 1.66 -22.74
CA LYS A 3 16.31 1.43 -21.44
C LYS A 3 16.06 2.78 -20.78
N VAL A 4 14.92 2.90 -20.12
CA VAL A 4 14.53 4.12 -19.41
C VAL A 4 14.40 3.82 -17.93
N GLY A 5 15.04 4.65 -17.10
CA GLY A 5 14.73 4.80 -15.69
C GLY A 5 13.96 6.10 -15.47
N VAL A 6 12.91 6.05 -14.66
CA VAL A 6 12.12 7.22 -14.26
C VAL A 6 12.08 7.30 -12.74
N ASP A 7 12.26 8.50 -12.20
CA ASP A 7 12.03 8.80 -10.79
C ASP A 7 11.02 9.94 -10.66
N VAL A 8 9.85 9.64 -10.13
CA VAL A 8 8.79 10.62 -9.87
C VAL A 8 8.91 11.17 -8.45
N GLY A 9 9.38 12.41 -8.37
CA GLY A 9 9.38 13.21 -7.15
C GLY A 9 8.14 14.10 -7.02
N GLY A 10 8.04 14.81 -5.89
CA GLY A 10 6.95 15.77 -5.66
C GLY A 10 7.02 17.02 -6.55
N THR A 11 8.23 17.49 -6.88
CA THR A 11 8.44 18.73 -7.66
C THR A 11 8.83 18.44 -9.11
N PHE A 12 9.69 17.46 -9.33
CA PHE A 12 10.21 17.11 -10.64
C PHE A 12 10.15 15.61 -10.88
N THR A 13 10.00 15.25 -12.14
CA THR A 13 10.20 13.90 -12.65
C THR A 13 11.52 13.87 -13.40
N ASP A 14 12.42 12.99 -12.95
CA ASP A 14 13.74 12.79 -13.49
C ASP A 14 13.74 11.53 -14.37
N VAL A 15 14.34 11.59 -15.55
CA VAL A 15 14.41 10.49 -16.50
C VAL A 15 15.84 10.27 -16.96
N LEU A 16 16.25 9.00 -17.01
CA LEU A 16 17.52 8.53 -17.55
C LEU A 16 17.24 7.55 -18.69
N LEU A 17 17.61 7.91 -19.91
CA LEU A 17 17.60 7.05 -21.09
C LEU A 17 19.01 6.54 -21.34
N VAL A 18 19.18 5.23 -21.47
CA VAL A 18 20.49 4.58 -21.69
C VAL A 18 20.45 3.78 -22.98
N ASP A 19 21.38 4.04 -23.89
CA ASP A 19 21.68 3.09 -24.98
C ASP A 19 22.70 2.06 -24.50
N THR A 20 22.23 0.84 -24.32
CA THR A 20 23.08 -0.28 -23.90
C THR A 20 24.12 -0.72 -24.93
N LYS A 21 23.97 -0.35 -26.21
CA LYS A 21 24.97 -0.68 -27.25
C LYS A 21 26.17 0.25 -27.18
N SER A 22 25.94 1.55 -27.07
CA SER A 22 27.01 2.56 -27.03
C SER A 22 27.43 2.96 -25.62
N SER A 23 26.68 2.56 -24.59
CA SER A 23 26.81 3.05 -23.20
C SER A 23 26.63 4.58 -23.07
N SER A 24 26.02 5.21 -24.07
CA SER A 24 25.59 6.61 -23.97
C SER A 24 24.32 6.73 -23.13
N PHE A 25 24.16 7.90 -22.49
CA PHE A 25 22.97 8.20 -21.71
C PHE A 25 22.53 9.64 -21.91
N PHE A 26 21.22 9.84 -21.79
CA PHE A 26 20.56 11.12 -21.90
C PHE A 26 19.66 11.30 -20.68
N THR A 27 19.69 12.50 -20.11
CA THR A 27 18.84 12.83 -18.96
C THR A 27 17.84 13.89 -19.33
N SER A 28 16.67 13.81 -18.73
CA SER A 28 15.69 14.88 -18.78
C SER A 28 15.10 15.11 -17.40
N LYS A 29 14.74 16.36 -17.14
CA LYS A 29 14.02 16.79 -15.95
C LYS A 29 12.85 17.64 -16.39
N VAL A 30 11.67 17.27 -15.92
CA VAL A 30 10.42 17.99 -16.20
C VAL A 30 9.65 18.21 -14.90
N PRO A 31 8.83 19.27 -14.79
CA PRO A 31 7.95 19.44 -13.64
C PRO A 31 7.07 18.21 -13.43
N SER A 32 6.90 17.80 -12.17
CA SER A 32 5.92 16.77 -11.81
C SER A 32 4.50 17.29 -12.01
N THR A 33 3.58 16.37 -12.26
CA THR A 33 2.13 16.61 -12.38
C THR A 33 1.41 15.85 -11.27
N PRO A 34 1.29 16.42 -10.05
CA PRO A 34 0.77 15.69 -8.88
C PRO A 34 -0.65 15.16 -9.05
N GLU A 35 -1.47 15.87 -9.83
CA GLU A 35 -2.84 15.48 -10.17
C GLU A 35 -2.90 14.25 -11.09
N ASP A 36 -1.84 14.01 -11.88
CA ASP A 36 -1.73 12.89 -12.80
C ASP A 36 -0.26 12.67 -13.16
N SER A 37 0.43 11.83 -12.38
CA SER A 37 1.87 11.61 -12.54
C SER A 37 2.24 10.97 -13.89
N SER A 38 1.29 10.34 -14.59
CA SER A 38 1.55 9.73 -15.90
C SER A 38 2.00 10.76 -16.95
N LYS A 39 1.48 11.99 -16.87
CA LYS A 39 1.84 13.09 -17.77
C LYS A 39 3.29 13.52 -17.58
N GLY A 40 3.73 13.71 -16.34
CA GLY A 40 5.11 14.05 -16.00
C GLY A 40 6.09 12.99 -16.49
N VAL A 41 5.76 11.72 -16.30
CA VAL A 41 6.55 10.57 -16.81
C VAL A 41 6.67 10.62 -18.33
N LEU A 42 5.55 10.71 -19.06
CA LEU A 42 5.55 10.73 -20.52
C LEU A 42 6.31 11.94 -21.09
N ASN A 43 6.12 13.13 -20.49
CA ASN A 43 6.85 14.34 -20.88
C ASN A 43 8.36 14.18 -20.68
N GLY A 44 8.79 13.57 -19.58
CA GLY A 44 10.20 13.30 -19.31
C GLY A 44 10.80 12.33 -20.32
N ILE A 45 10.11 11.22 -20.59
CA ILE A 45 10.56 10.21 -21.57
C ILE A 45 10.67 10.83 -22.96
N LYS A 46 9.64 11.55 -23.41
CA LYS A 46 9.62 12.22 -24.71
C LYS A 46 10.81 13.18 -24.86
N LYS A 47 11.06 14.02 -23.85
CA LYS A 47 12.19 14.96 -23.85
C LYS A 47 13.55 14.24 -23.91
N ALA A 48 13.71 13.12 -23.21
CA ALA A 48 14.95 12.33 -23.27
C ALA A 48 15.15 11.70 -24.66
N CYS A 49 14.07 11.23 -25.29
CA CYS A 49 14.09 10.68 -26.65
C CYS A 49 14.40 11.75 -27.71
N GLU A 50 13.84 12.96 -27.57
CA GLU A 50 14.15 14.11 -28.43
C GLU A 50 15.64 14.49 -28.35
N LEU A 51 16.24 14.48 -27.15
CA LEU A 51 17.67 14.74 -26.95
C LEU A 51 18.58 13.64 -27.55
N ALA A 52 18.11 12.39 -27.53
CA ALA A 52 18.83 11.25 -28.08
C ALA A 52 18.61 11.05 -29.58
N ASN A 53 17.62 11.75 -30.17
CA ASN A 53 17.12 11.52 -31.52
C ASN A 53 16.70 10.04 -31.75
N VAL A 54 15.87 9.53 -30.84
CA VAL A 54 15.40 8.14 -30.78
C VAL A 54 13.87 8.11 -30.73
N ASP A 55 13.23 7.09 -31.32
CA ASP A 55 11.79 6.91 -31.20
C ASP A 55 11.46 6.24 -29.84
N MET A 56 10.38 6.66 -29.19
CA MET A 56 9.90 5.99 -27.98
C MET A 56 9.58 4.51 -28.23
N ALA A 57 9.23 4.14 -29.48
CA ALA A 57 9.00 2.75 -29.88
C ALA A 57 10.26 1.87 -29.78
N ASP A 58 11.46 2.47 -29.74
CA ASP A 58 12.74 1.75 -29.60
C ASP A 58 13.11 1.48 -28.13
N ILE A 59 12.29 1.93 -27.17
CA ILE A 59 12.46 1.66 -25.73
C ILE A 59 11.95 0.25 -25.43
N GLU A 60 12.84 -0.61 -24.95
CA GLU A 60 12.50 -2.00 -24.64
C GLU A 60 12.09 -2.20 -23.17
N VAL A 61 12.60 -1.35 -22.26
CA VAL A 61 12.38 -1.47 -20.82
C VAL A 61 12.18 -0.10 -20.18
N ILE A 62 11.16 -0.01 -19.33
CA ILE A 62 10.93 1.13 -18.45
C ILE A 62 11.02 0.63 -17.00
N THR A 63 11.90 1.24 -16.21
CA THR A 63 11.96 1.08 -14.76
C THR A 63 11.39 2.33 -14.11
N HIS A 64 10.32 2.17 -13.33
CA HIS A 64 9.62 3.28 -12.71
C HIS A 64 9.84 3.29 -11.20
N GLY A 65 10.57 4.30 -10.72
CA GLY A 65 10.67 4.68 -9.31
C GLY A 65 9.72 5.84 -9.02
N THR A 66 9.12 5.83 -7.84
CA THR A 66 8.25 6.91 -7.39
C THR A 66 8.26 7.04 -5.88
N THR A 67 8.11 8.27 -5.42
CA THR A 67 7.95 8.60 -3.99
C THR A 67 6.48 8.81 -3.59
N VAL A 68 5.54 8.65 -4.52
CA VAL A 68 4.11 8.93 -4.30
C VAL A 68 3.53 8.11 -3.15
N ALA A 69 3.81 6.80 -3.09
CA ALA A 69 3.30 5.93 -2.02
C ALA A 69 3.82 6.33 -0.63
N THR A 70 5.13 6.58 -0.52
CA THR A 70 5.74 7.01 0.75
C THR A 70 5.19 8.36 1.21
N ASN A 71 5.03 9.31 0.29
CA ASN A 71 4.45 10.62 0.60
C ASN A 71 2.98 10.53 1.01
N ALA A 72 2.20 9.62 0.41
CA ALA A 72 0.82 9.37 0.81
C ALA A 72 0.73 8.92 2.28
N ILE A 73 1.63 8.02 2.71
CA ILE A 73 1.72 7.58 4.11
C ILE A 73 2.12 8.75 5.02
N LEU A 74 3.18 9.48 4.68
CA LEU A 74 3.70 10.58 5.51
C LEU A 74 2.69 11.73 5.66
N THR A 75 1.88 11.98 4.65
CA THR A 75 0.89 13.08 4.65
C THR A 75 -0.51 12.62 5.08
N GLY A 76 -0.70 11.34 5.38
CA GLY A 76 -2.01 10.76 5.70
C GLY A 76 -3.01 10.84 4.54
N LYS A 77 -2.54 11.01 3.30
CA LYS A 77 -3.35 11.13 2.09
C LYS A 77 -3.60 9.75 1.47
N GLY A 78 -4.29 8.90 2.22
CA GLY A 78 -4.67 7.56 1.78
C GLY A 78 -6.18 7.34 1.85
N ALA A 79 -6.59 6.13 1.48
CA ALA A 79 -7.97 5.70 1.64
C ALA A 79 -8.36 5.62 3.13
N LYS A 80 -9.63 5.86 3.45
CA LYS A 80 -10.19 5.55 4.75
C LYS A 80 -10.30 4.03 4.92
N VAL A 81 -9.39 3.43 5.68
CA VAL A 81 -9.26 1.97 5.77
C VAL A 81 -10.03 1.40 6.96
N GLY A 82 -10.80 0.34 6.71
CA GLY A 82 -11.29 -0.58 7.74
C GLY A 82 -10.40 -1.81 7.86
N LEU A 83 -10.35 -2.41 9.05
CA LEU A 83 -9.52 -3.58 9.35
C LEU A 83 -10.36 -4.71 9.94
N VAL A 84 -10.19 -5.92 9.44
CA VAL A 84 -10.71 -7.15 10.04
C VAL A 84 -9.55 -7.92 10.66
N THR A 85 -9.65 -8.20 11.95
CA THR A 85 -8.70 -9.04 12.69
C THR A 85 -9.39 -10.24 13.32
N THR A 86 -8.62 -11.25 13.69
CA THR A 86 -9.13 -12.32 14.55
C THR A 86 -9.58 -11.78 15.90
N LYS A 87 -10.68 -12.32 16.44
CA LYS A 87 -11.21 -11.96 17.76
C LYS A 87 -10.16 -12.05 18.87
N GLY A 88 -10.12 -11.00 19.70
CA GLY A 88 -9.09 -10.76 20.71
C GLY A 88 -7.88 -9.97 20.21
N TYR A 89 -7.81 -9.62 18.92
CA TYR A 89 -6.69 -8.88 18.30
C TYR A 89 -7.10 -7.52 17.72
N GLY A 90 -8.31 -7.02 17.98
CA GLY A 90 -8.80 -5.74 17.44
C GLY A 90 -7.94 -4.52 17.81
N GLN A 91 -7.13 -4.61 18.87
CA GLN A 91 -6.22 -3.54 19.30
C GLN A 91 -4.77 -3.72 18.82
N VAL A 92 -4.49 -4.67 17.92
CA VAL A 92 -3.11 -5.03 17.52
C VAL A 92 -2.29 -3.84 17.02
N LEU A 93 -2.90 -2.93 16.24
CA LEU A 93 -2.22 -1.73 15.74
C LEU A 93 -1.97 -0.69 16.84
N GLN A 94 -2.84 -0.61 17.84
CA GLN A 94 -2.67 0.31 18.98
C GLN A 94 -1.56 -0.18 19.91
N ILE A 95 -1.51 -1.48 20.15
CA ILE A 95 -0.47 -2.12 20.95
C ILE A 95 0.88 -2.00 20.22
N ALA A 96 0.87 -2.18 18.90
CA ALA A 96 2.06 -2.11 18.03
C ALA A 96 3.22 -2.99 18.55
N ARG A 97 2.90 -4.13 19.16
CA ARG A 97 3.86 -5.04 19.83
C ARG A 97 4.80 -4.32 20.83
N SER A 98 4.32 -3.27 21.49
CA SER A 98 5.13 -2.42 22.36
C SER A 98 6.35 -1.81 21.67
N TYR A 99 6.31 -1.67 20.34
CA TYR A 99 7.33 -0.97 19.58
C TYR A 99 7.27 0.51 19.93
N VAL A 100 8.31 0.99 20.61
CA VAL A 100 8.47 2.38 20.98
C VAL A 100 9.82 2.83 20.45
N PRO A 101 9.87 3.77 19.50
CA PRO A 101 11.12 4.35 19.03
C PRO A 101 11.90 5.06 20.15
N GLY A 102 13.22 5.00 20.09
CA GLY A 102 14.11 5.73 21.02
C GLY A 102 14.85 4.83 22.01
N GLY A 103 15.56 5.46 22.94
CA GLY A 103 16.33 4.78 24.00
C GLY A 103 15.46 4.27 25.16
N LEU A 104 16.12 3.71 26.18
CA LEU A 104 15.49 3.32 27.44
C LEU A 104 14.66 4.48 28.02
N GLY A 105 13.37 4.25 28.25
CA GLY A 105 12.45 5.26 28.77
C GLY A 105 11.69 6.09 27.73
N GLY A 106 11.92 5.88 26.42
CA GLY A 106 11.22 6.58 25.34
C GLY A 106 9.68 6.51 25.44
N TRP A 107 9.16 5.43 26.01
CA TRP A 107 7.72 5.18 26.17
C TRP A 107 7.01 6.14 27.12
N LEU A 108 7.73 6.81 28.02
CA LEU A 108 7.15 7.74 29.00
C LEU A 108 6.60 9.02 28.34
N TYR A 109 7.17 9.40 27.19
CA TYR A 109 6.82 10.64 26.48
C TYR A 109 6.51 10.40 24.99
N TYR A 110 6.56 9.15 24.52
CA TYR A 110 6.24 8.83 23.14
C TYR A 110 4.75 9.01 22.87
N GLN A 111 4.43 9.97 22.00
CA GLN A 111 3.09 10.14 21.46
C GLN A 111 2.94 9.29 20.21
N LYS A 112 2.14 8.23 20.29
CA LYS A 112 1.80 7.38 19.14
C LYS A 112 0.97 8.19 18.14
N THR A 113 1.40 8.19 16.89
CA THR A 113 0.57 8.67 15.77
C THR A 113 -0.64 7.75 15.63
N PRO A 114 -1.83 8.28 15.28
CA PRO A 114 -2.99 7.43 14.97
C PRO A 114 -2.63 6.37 13.92
N PRO A 115 -3.08 5.11 14.08
CA PRO A 115 -2.83 4.07 13.09
C PRO A 115 -3.58 4.36 11.78
N LEU A 116 -3.08 3.78 10.69
CA LEU A 116 -3.69 3.90 9.36
C LEU A 116 -5.14 3.37 9.32
N ALA A 117 -5.42 2.30 10.09
CA ALA A 117 -6.76 1.84 10.37
C ALA A 117 -7.11 2.17 11.83
N PRO A 118 -7.96 3.17 12.09
CA PRO A 118 -8.44 3.51 13.42
C PRO A 118 -9.17 2.35 14.11
N LEU A 119 -9.19 2.37 15.44
CA LEU A 119 -9.82 1.31 16.24
C LEU A 119 -11.33 1.25 15.98
N GLU A 120 -11.96 2.40 15.77
CA GLU A 120 -13.38 2.53 15.43
C GLU A 120 -13.74 1.93 14.05
N PHE A 121 -12.75 1.70 13.18
CA PHE A 121 -12.90 1.02 11.89
C PHE A 121 -12.29 -0.38 11.89
N THR A 122 -11.90 -0.88 13.07
CA THR A 122 -11.43 -2.25 13.24
C THR A 122 -12.57 -3.11 13.77
N ILE A 123 -12.86 -4.21 13.08
CA ILE A 123 -13.82 -5.23 13.50
C ILE A 123 -13.11 -6.55 13.73
N GLU A 124 -13.68 -7.36 14.60
CA GLU A 124 -13.16 -8.66 14.97
C GLU A 124 -14.02 -9.76 14.35
N ALA A 125 -13.40 -10.62 13.57
CA ALA A 125 -14.02 -11.82 13.06
C ALA A 125 -13.87 -12.94 14.10
N ASP A 126 -14.96 -13.65 14.39
CA ASP A 126 -14.98 -14.72 15.38
C ASP A 126 -14.61 -16.06 14.74
N GLU A 127 -13.32 -16.24 14.54
CA GLU A 127 -12.70 -17.46 14.02
C GLU A 127 -11.36 -17.76 14.72
N ARG A 128 -10.78 -18.93 14.46
CA ARG A 128 -9.40 -19.21 14.86
C ARG A 128 -8.73 -20.22 13.95
N MET A 129 -7.53 -19.87 13.47
CA MET A 129 -6.62 -20.77 12.77
C MET A 129 -5.45 -21.19 13.68
N GLY A 130 -5.13 -22.49 13.68
CA GLY A 130 -3.98 -23.08 14.34
C GLY A 130 -2.67 -22.65 13.68
N ALA A 131 -1.54 -22.85 14.36
CA ALA A 131 -0.23 -22.49 13.79
C ALA A 131 0.15 -23.39 12.60
N ASP A 132 -0.37 -24.62 12.60
CA ASP A 132 -0.28 -25.64 11.54
C ASP A 132 -1.29 -25.45 10.41
N GLY A 133 -2.18 -24.47 10.50
CA GLY A 133 -3.23 -24.23 9.51
C GLY A 133 -4.52 -25.03 9.74
N GLU A 134 -4.65 -25.71 10.88
CA GLU A 134 -5.88 -26.39 11.26
C GLU A 134 -6.94 -25.40 11.75
N VAL A 135 -8.21 -25.61 11.33
CA VAL A 135 -9.33 -24.77 11.79
C VAL A 135 -9.66 -25.11 13.23
N VAL A 136 -9.20 -24.29 14.16
CA VAL A 136 -9.49 -24.43 15.60
C VAL A 136 -10.92 -23.97 15.92
N LYS A 137 -11.38 -22.93 15.23
CA LYS A 137 -12.75 -22.44 15.31
C LYS A 137 -13.17 -21.89 13.95
N GLY A 138 -14.28 -22.41 13.42
CA GLY A 138 -14.88 -21.93 12.17
C GLY A 138 -15.35 -20.48 12.27
N LEU A 139 -15.42 -19.81 11.12
CA LEU A 139 -15.86 -18.42 10.99
C LEU A 139 -17.36 -18.24 11.27
N ASP A 140 -17.70 -17.34 12.20
CA ASP A 140 -19.07 -16.88 12.39
C ASP A 140 -19.46 -15.84 11.33
N GLU A 141 -20.00 -16.33 10.21
CA GLU A 141 -20.38 -15.49 9.07
C GLU A 141 -21.52 -14.50 9.38
N ALA A 142 -22.46 -14.88 10.25
CA ALA A 142 -23.63 -14.04 10.55
C ALA A 142 -23.24 -12.81 11.37
N ALA A 143 -22.42 -13.01 12.40
CA ALA A 143 -21.85 -11.92 13.19
C ALA A 143 -20.93 -11.03 12.36
N LEU A 144 -20.14 -11.64 11.47
CA LEU A 144 -19.27 -10.91 10.55
C LEU A 144 -20.06 -10.00 9.60
N ARG A 145 -21.14 -10.49 8.96
CA ARG A 145 -21.98 -9.68 8.06
C ARG A 145 -22.50 -8.43 8.75
N THR A 146 -23.03 -8.58 9.96
CA THR A 146 -23.52 -7.45 10.77
C THR A 146 -22.41 -6.43 11.03
N SER A 147 -21.20 -6.90 11.32
CA SER A 147 -20.05 -6.03 11.57
C SER A 147 -19.57 -5.30 10.31
N LEU A 148 -19.59 -5.98 9.16
CA LEU A 148 -19.25 -5.41 7.85
C LEU A 148 -20.26 -4.36 7.41
N GLU A 149 -21.56 -4.58 7.61
CA GLU A 149 -22.60 -3.57 7.37
C GLU A 149 -22.36 -2.31 8.21
N GLY A 150 -22.05 -2.48 9.50
CA GLY A 150 -21.70 -1.37 10.38
C GLY A 150 -20.43 -0.63 9.94
N LEU A 151 -19.46 -1.34 9.37
CA LEU A 151 -18.24 -0.75 8.82
C LEU A 151 -18.50 0.00 7.51
N LYS A 152 -19.33 -0.55 6.62
CA LYS A 152 -19.79 0.08 5.38
C LYS A 152 -20.54 1.38 5.67
N ALA A 153 -21.41 1.40 6.68
CA ALA A 153 -22.12 2.60 7.12
C ALA A 153 -21.18 3.74 7.58
N LYS A 154 -19.92 3.42 7.93
CA LYS A 154 -18.88 4.40 8.26
C LYS A 154 -18.14 4.93 7.03
N ASN A 155 -18.54 4.56 5.82
CA ASN A 155 -17.96 5.01 4.54
C ASN A 155 -16.44 4.73 4.43
N ILE A 156 -16.00 3.53 4.81
CA ILE A 156 -14.63 3.11 4.50
C ILE A 156 -14.46 2.99 2.97
N GLU A 157 -13.27 3.31 2.49
CA GLU A 157 -12.90 3.28 1.07
C GLU A 157 -12.10 2.03 0.71
N ALA A 158 -11.49 1.38 1.71
CA ALA A 158 -10.76 0.13 1.56
C ALA A 158 -10.95 -0.77 2.80
N LEU A 159 -10.97 -2.08 2.59
CA LEU A 159 -11.02 -3.08 3.66
C LEU A 159 -9.74 -3.92 3.65
N THR A 160 -9.07 -3.98 4.79
CA THR A 160 -7.94 -4.89 5.03
C THR A 160 -8.41 -6.07 5.86
N ILE A 161 -8.05 -7.28 5.48
CA ILE A 161 -8.32 -8.51 6.24
C ILE A 161 -6.97 -9.10 6.64
N CYS A 162 -6.75 -9.32 7.93
CA CYS A 162 -5.50 -9.86 8.45
C CYS A 162 -5.78 -10.70 9.70
N LEU A 163 -5.86 -12.02 9.50
CA LEU A 163 -6.17 -12.97 10.55
C LEU A 163 -4.91 -13.67 11.06
N ILE A 164 -4.94 -14.11 12.32
CA ILE A 164 -3.82 -14.85 12.89
C ILE A 164 -3.64 -16.18 12.16
N ASN A 165 -2.39 -16.47 11.76
CA ASN A 165 -1.98 -17.67 11.03
C ASN A 165 -2.57 -17.85 9.63
N SER A 166 -3.08 -16.78 8.99
CA SER A 166 -3.58 -16.86 7.61
C SER A 166 -2.52 -17.26 6.58
N PHE A 167 -1.24 -17.02 6.88
CA PHE A 167 -0.12 -17.50 6.05
C PHE A 167 -0.03 -19.04 5.99
N SER A 168 -0.52 -19.76 7.02
CA SER A 168 -0.58 -21.23 7.03
C SER A 168 -1.83 -21.74 6.31
N ASN A 169 -2.96 -21.05 6.51
CA ASN A 169 -4.22 -21.35 5.85
C ASN A 169 -5.09 -20.07 5.74
N ASP A 170 -5.35 -19.63 4.52
CA ASP A 170 -6.03 -18.37 4.19
C ASP A 170 -7.53 -18.53 3.89
N GLU A 171 -8.10 -19.71 4.17
CA GLU A 171 -9.51 -20.04 3.85
C GLU A 171 -10.49 -19.02 4.44
N HIS A 172 -10.36 -18.68 5.72
CA HIS A 172 -11.23 -17.68 6.35
C HIS A 172 -11.03 -16.27 5.77
N GLU A 173 -9.81 -15.87 5.40
CA GLU A 173 -9.60 -14.54 4.78
C GLU A 173 -10.29 -14.44 3.43
N LYS A 174 -10.19 -15.50 2.61
CA LYS A 174 -10.91 -15.59 1.34
C LYS A 174 -12.42 -15.55 1.55
N ARG A 175 -12.93 -16.27 2.56
CA ARG A 175 -14.36 -16.28 2.88
C ARG A 175 -14.87 -14.92 3.35
N ILE A 176 -14.11 -14.22 4.21
CA ILE A 176 -14.44 -12.86 4.64
C ILE A 176 -14.50 -11.91 3.44
N ARG A 177 -13.55 -12.01 2.49
CA ARG A 177 -13.55 -11.20 1.27
C ARG A 177 -14.81 -11.42 0.42
N GLU A 178 -15.24 -12.68 0.27
CA GLU A 178 -16.47 -13.01 -0.45
C GLU A 178 -17.68 -12.35 0.21
N ILE A 179 -17.83 -12.55 1.52
CA ILE A 179 -18.92 -11.96 2.31
C ILE A 179 -18.90 -10.42 2.23
N ALA A 180 -17.72 -9.80 2.34
CA ALA A 180 -17.57 -8.36 2.24
C ALA A 180 -17.95 -7.80 0.85
N SER A 181 -17.85 -8.61 -0.20
CA SER A 181 -18.25 -8.22 -1.57
C SER A 181 -19.76 -8.30 -1.77
N GLU A 182 -20.47 -9.04 -0.93
CA GLU A 182 -21.93 -9.20 -0.97
C GLU A 182 -22.67 -8.14 -0.15
N VAL A 183 -21.98 -7.45 0.77
CA VAL A 183 -22.55 -6.47 1.72
C VAL A 183 -22.50 -5.05 1.20
#